data_AF-A0A3M6ACM1-F1
#
_entry.id   AF-A0A3M6ACM1-F1
#
_cell.length_a   1.000
_cell.length_b   1.000
_cell.length_c   1.000
_cell.angle_alpha   90.00
_cell.angle_beta   90.00
_cell.angle_gamma   90.00
#
_symmetry.space_group_name_H-M   'P 1'
#
loop_
_entity.id
_entity.type
_entity.pdbx_description
1 polymer ?
#
loop_
_entity_poly.entity_id
_entity_poly.type
_entity_poly.pdbx_seq_one_letter_code
_entity_poly.pdbx_strand_id
1 'polypeptide(L)'
;MLKFGINTAITKINETSLKRWNNGTLNKIIKHKTVIGCMATHRIEYTADGKAKKILTGFIENYYPNLIEPGLFYKAVDVMANRKQKNWTGRRTEQDFNIFKHCIFCAECGGKLYYDHRGSRYKGKIYPFFKCDNARVQKHVCTADNIRFEYVLGSLLDSIKMINRLATEFKRDFKGISTQARYINPKINSLLKADDENNNLILEEKQKQLISRRTKLDNMNTQMVEADYNVPTKFIQEISKTEKEIEALNKEILLIHSAFADEGTIDVQDTKTVMDLFMTDEGRAKLNYFFKTNDIIFLVSHRKATRETRFSMRRKDELIDEKICNNFIKFPLKEILGSYGLRETLN
;
A
#
# COMPACT_ATOMS: atom_id res chain seq x y z
N MET A 1 12.07 -2.06 -3.91
CA MET A 1 12.23 -2.83 -5.18
C MET A 1 10.96 -3.16 -5.98
N LEU A 2 9.72 -2.79 -5.59
CA LEU A 2 8.52 -3.00 -6.45
C LEU A 2 7.74 -1.69 -6.63
N LYS A 3 8.22 -0.80 -7.51
CA LYS A 3 7.73 0.58 -7.62
C LYS A 3 6.41 0.71 -8.39
N PHE A 4 6.19 -0.11 -9.43
CA PHE A 4 5.09 0.07 -10.38
C PHE A 4 4.03 -1.05 -10.33
N GLY A 5 2.84 -0.75 -10.85
CA GLY A 5 1.84 -1.75 -11.20
C GLY A 5 2.18 -2.43 -12.53
N ILE A 6 1.64 -3.62 -12.80
CA ILE A 6 1.93 -4.39 -14.03
C ILE A 6 1.68 -3.55 -15.29
N ASN A 7 0.55 -2.85 -15.38
CA ASN A 7 0.24 -2.04 -16.56
C ASN A 7 1.24 -0.90 -16.78
N THR A 8 1.61 -0.17 -15.72
CA THR A 8 2.60 0.90 -15.78
C THR A 8 3.98 0.35 -16.14
N ALA A 9 4.36 -0.81 -15.59
CA ALA A 9 5.61 -1.48 -15.94
C ALA A 9 5.65 -1.87 -17.41
N ILE A 10 4.54 -2.38 -17.97
CA ILE A 10 4.44 -2.72 -19.40
C ILE A 10 4.62 -1.49 -20.28
N THR A 11 3.97 -0.37 -19.94
CA THR A 11 4.14 0.89 -20.68
C THR A 11 5.61 1.29 -20.73
N LYS A 12 6.28 1.34 -19.57
CA LYS A 12 7.70 1.69 -19.47
C LYS A 12 8.63 0.73 -20.19
N ILE A 13 8.37 -0.57 -20.10
CA ILE A 13 9.16 -1.58 -20.83
C ILE A 13 8.98 -1.40 -22.34
N ASN A 14 7.78 -1.07 -22.80
CA ASN A 14 7.51 -0.85 -24.22
C ASN A 14 8.12 0.44 -24.78
N GLU A 15 8.52 1.40 -23.93
CA GLU A 15 9.27 2.59 -24.37
C GLU A 15 10.67 2.22 -24.86
N THR A 16 11.31 1.21 -24.26
CA THR A 16 12.70 0.82 -24.56
C THR A 16 12.81 -0.51 -25.31
N SER A 17 11.78 -1.34 -25.30
CA SER A 17 11.84 -2.68 -25.89
C SER A 17 11.61 -2.66 -27.40
N LEU A 18 12.44 -3.43 -28.13
CA LEU A 18 12.28 -3.73 -29.55
C LEU A 18 10.99 -4.50 -29.87
N LYS A 19 10.39 -5.18 -28.88
CA LYS A 19 9.17 -5.98 -29.04
C LYS A 19 8.06 -5.48 -28.12
N ARG A 20 6.82 -5.53 -28.61
CA ARG A 20 5.65 -5.13 -27.83
C ARG A 20 5.30 -6.17 -26.77
N TRP A 21 5.46 -5.79 -25.51
CA TRP A 21 5.01 -6.54 -24.36
C TRP A 21 3.53 -6.29 -24.08
N ASN A 22 2.84 -7.35 -23.69
CA ASN A 22 1.44 -7.30 -23.28
C ASN A 22 1.25 -7.93 -21.90
N ASN A 23 0.10 -7.67 -21.30
CA ASN A 23 -0.22 -8.11 -19.94
C ASN A 23 -0.28 -9.64 -19.81
N GLY A 24 -0.82 -10.33 -20.83
CA GLY A 24 -0.91 -11.80 -20.83
C GLY A 24 0.46 -12.47 -20.79
N THR A 25 1.39 -12.04 -21.65
CA THR A 25 2.76 -12.55 -21.71
C THR A 25 3.50 -12.28 -20.41
N LEU A 26 3.42 -11.06 -19.89
CA LEU A 26 4.12 -10.70 -18.65
C LEU A 26 3.57 -11.46 -17.44
N ASN A 27 2.25 -11.63 -17.34
CA ASN A 27 1.64 -12.43 -16.27
C ASN A 27 2.06 -13.89 -16.29
N LYS A 28 2.29 -14.47 -17.48
CA LYS A 28 2.80 -15.84 -17.58
C LYS A 28 4.22 -15.93 -17.02
N ILE A 29 5.09 -14.99 -17.39
CA ILE A 29 6.49 -14.97 -16.98
C ILE A 29 6.63 -14.73 -15.47
N ILE A 30 5.92 -13.74 -14.90
CA ILE A 30 6.02 -13.39 -13.47
C ILE A 30 5.57 -14.54 -12.57
N LYS A 31 4.70 -15.44 -13.06
CA LYS A 31 4.25 -16.61 -12.30
C LYS A 31 5.10 -17.85 -12.54
N HIS A 32 5.99 -17.83 -13.53
CA HIS A 32 6.73 -19.02 -13.93
C HIS A 32 7.96 -19.19 -13.05
N LYS A 33 8.00 -20.27 -12.26
CA LYS A 33 9.07 -20.51 -11.28
C LYS A 33 10.44 -20.86 -11.90
N THR A 34 10.56 -20.98 -13.21
CA THR A 34 11.89 -21.17 -13.84
C THR A 34 12.82 -19.99 -13.61
N VAL A 35 12.28 -18.78 -13.38
CA VAL A 35 13.10 -17.60 -13.08
C VAL A 35 13.83 -17.70 -11.73
N ILE A 36 13.34 -18.58 -10.85
CA ILE A 36 13.93 -18.91 -9.54
C ILE A 36 14.56 -20.31 -9.54
N GLY A 37 14.92 -20.83 -10.72
CA GLY A 37 15.64 -22.09 -10.85
C GLY A 37 14.79 -23.36 -10.76
N CYS A 38 13.46 -23.27 -10.62
CA CYS A 38 12.61 -24.45 -10.52
C CYS A 38 12.23 -25.02 -11.88
N MET A 39 12.32 -26.34 -12.05
CA MET A 39 11.76 -27.05 -13.22
C MET A 39 10.40 -27.63 -12.88
N ALA A 40 9.38 -27.30 -13.70
CA ALA A 40 8.05 -27.87 -13.59
C ALA A 40 7.99 -29.26 -14.23
N THR A 41 7.72 -30.29 -13.44
CA THR A 41 7.52 -31.66 -13.94
C THR A 41 6.09 -31.83 -14.40
N HIS A 42 5.91 -32.58 -15.48
CA HIS A 42 4.59 -32.83 -16.03
C HIS A 42 4.46 -34.26 -16.51
N ARG A 43 3.25 -34.80 -16.40
CA ARG A 43 2.85 -36.05 -17.06
C ARG A 43 1.86 -35.78 -18.18
N ILE A 44 1.73 -36.72 -19.10
CA ILE A 44 0.75 -36.68 -20.18
C ILE A 44 -0.38 -37.64 -19.81
N GLU A 45 -1.60 -37.13 -19.79
CA GLU A 45 -2.82 -37.94 -19.71
C GLU A 45 -3.63 -37.76 -20.99
N TYR A 46 -4.35 -38.80 -21.40
CA TYR A 46 -5.25 -38.73 -22.52
C TYR A 46 -6.67 -38.50 -22.02
N THR A 47 -7.30 -37.45 -22.52
CA THR A 47 -8.74 -37.21 -22.29
C THR A 47 -9.57 -38.30 -22.97
N ALA A 48 -10.84 -38.45 -22.58
CA ALA A 48 -11.76 -39.43 -23.19
C ALA A 48 -11.84 -39.31 -24.73
N ASP A 49 -11.60 -38.11 -25.26
CA ASP A 49 -11.55 -37.81 -26.70
C ASP A 49 -10.19 -38.14 -27.36
N GLY A 50 -9.27 -38.80 -26.65
CA GLY A 50 -7.94 -39.17 -27.14
C GLY A 50 -6.92 -38.03 -27.21
N LYS A 51 -7.25 -36.82 -26.73
CA LYS A 51 -6.32 -35.68 -26.76
C LYS A 51 -5.37 -35.71 -25.56
N ALA A 52 -4.07 -35.57 -25.83
CA ALA A 52 -3.03 -35.46 -24.83
C ALA A 52 -3.14 -34.13 -24.06
N LYS A 53 -3.23 -34.22 -22.72
CA LYS A 53 -3.26 -33.11 -21.78
C LYS A 53 -2.04 -33.20 -20.87
N LYS A 54 -1.29 -32.10 -20.80
CA LYS A 54 -0.12 -31.98 -19.93
C LYS A 54 -0.58 -31.55 -18.54
N ILE A 55 -0.31 -32.37 -17.52
CA ILE A 55 -0.69 -32.12 -16.13
C ILE A 55 0.57 -31.88 -15.32
N LEU A 56 0.57 -30.80 -14.54
CA LEU A 56 1.67 -30.44 -13.65
C LEU A 56 1.70 -31.44 -12.49
N THR A 57 2.86 -32.04 -12.23
CA THR A 57 3.06 -33.01 -11.14
C THR A 57 3.88 -32.44 -9.99
N GLY A 58 4.67 -31.39 -10.22
CA GLY A 58 5.43 -30.73 -9.18
C GLY A 58 6.55 -29.85 -9.71
N PHE A 59 7.44 -29.46 -8.80
CA PHE A 59 8.59 -28.62 -9.07
C PHE A 59 9.86 -29.23 -8.48
N ILE A 60 10.90 -29.31 -9.30
CA ILE A 60 12.27 -29.64 -8.90
C ILE A 60 13.03 -28.35 -8.67
N GLU A 61 13.58 -28.15 -7.46
CA GLU A 61 14.37 -26.97 -7.10
C GLU A 61 15.78 -27.00 -7.70
N ASN A 62 16.38 -25.83 -7.90
CA ASN A 62 17.76 -25.65 -8.34
C ASN A 62 18.14 -26.42 -9.63
N TYR A 63 17.17 -26.64 -10.52
CA TYR A 63 17.40 -27.30 -11.80
C TYR A 63 17.98 -26.33 -12.84
N TYR A 64 17.50 -25.09 -12.84
CA TYR A 64 18.03 -24.01 -13.68
C TYR A 64 18.80 -22.99 -12.83
N PRO A 65 19.72 -22.22 -13.44
CA PRO A 65 20.28 -21.05 -12.79
C PRO A 65 19.20 -20.04 -12.40
N ASN A 66 19.33 -19.45 -11.21
CA ASN A 66 18.41 -18.41 -10.74
C ASN A 66 18.64 -17.12 -11.54
N LEU A 67 17.62 -16.66 -12.27
CA LEU A 67 17.65 -15.37 -12.96
C LEU A 67 17.36 -14.22 -12.00
N ILE A 68 16.52 -14.47 -11.00
CA ILE A 68 16.21 -13.55 -9.91
C ILE A 68 16.25 -14.28 -8.58
N GLU A 69 16.45 -13.53 -7.50
CA GLU A 69 16.40 -14.06 -6.15
C GLU A 69 14.99 -14.63 -5.85
N PRO A 70 14.86 -15.85 -5.28
CA PRO A 70 13.55 -16.43 -5.02
C PRO A 70 12.71 -15.62 -4.02
N GLY A 71 13.35 -14.91 -3.08
CA GLY A 71 12.67 -13.99 -2.17
C GLY A 71 11.96 -12.86 -2.92
N LEU A 72 12.62 -12.26 -3.92
CA LEU A 72 12.04 -11.21 -4.76
C LEU A 72 10.84 -11.71 -5.59
N PHE A 73 10.92 -12.94 -6.12
CA PHE A 73 9.83 -13.57 -6.86
C PHE A 73 8.57 -13.73 -6.01
N TYR A 74 8.71 -14.37 -4.84
CA TYR A 74 7.58 -14.61 -3.95
C TYR A 74 6.98 -13.30 -3.42
N LYS A 75 7.82 -12.30 -3.13
CA LYS A 75 7.37 -10.94 -2.79
C LYS A 75 6.54 -10.31 -3.90
N ALA A 76 6.94 -10.47 -5.17
CA ALA A 76 6.18 -9.97 -6.31
C ALA A 76 4.81 -10.67 -6.46
N VAL A 77 4.79 -12.00 -6.31
CA VAL A 77 3.57 -12.82 -6.36
C VAL A 77 2.61 -12.43 -5.23
N ASP A 78 3.09 -12.29 -3.99
CA ASP A 78 2.28 -11.92 -2.82
C ASP A 78 1.70 -10.51 -2.98
N VAL A 79 2.50 -9.54 -3.44
CA VAL A 79 2.02 -8.18 -3.73
C VAL A 79 0.94 -8.19 -4.82
N MET A 80 1.07 -9.05 -5.84
CA MET A 80 0.05 -9.21 -6.88
C MET A 80 -1.23 -9.84 -6.33
N ALA A 81 -1.13 -10.86 -5.47
CA ALA A 81 -2.28 -11.50 -4.83
C ALA A 81 -3.02 -10.52 -3.89
N ASN A 82 -2.28 -9.79 -3.06
CA ASN A 82 -2.82 -8.77 -2.15
C ASN A 82 -3.54 -7.65 -2.92
N ARG A 83 -3.02 -7.23 -4.08
CA ARG A 83 -3.67 -6.26 -4.97
C ARG A 83 -4.97 -6.79 -5.59
N LYS A 84 -5.12 -8.11 -5.74
CA LYS A 84 -6.37 -8.73 -6.21
C LYS A 84 -7.41 -8.86 -5.11
N GLN A 85 -6.99 -9.29 -3.91
CA GLN A 85 -7.90 -9.48 -2.77
C GLN A 85 -8.49 -8.16 -2.27
N LYS A 86 -7.67 -7.11 -2.20
CA LYS A 86 -8.14 -5.75 -1.95
C LYS A 86 -8.64 -5.21 -3.28
N ASN A 87 -9.95 -5.33 -3.58
CA ASN A 87 -10.67 -4.80 -4.76
C ASN A 87 -10.50 -3.26 -4.93
N TRP A 88 -9.27 -2.81 -5.06
CA TRP A 88 -8.86 -1.43 -5.25
C TRP A 88 -8.85 -1.16 -6.74
N THR A 89 -10.03 -1.24 -7.36
CA THR A 89 -10.21 -0.95 -8.77
C THR A 89 -9.99 0.53 -9.00
N GLY A 90 -9.00 0.88 -9.82
CA GLY A 90 -8.76 2.25 -10.27
C GLY A 90 -7.47 2.35 -11.09
N ARG A 91 -7.57 2.91 -12.30
CA ARG A 91 -6.42 3.20 -13.17
C ARG A 91 -5.50 4.18 -12.44
N ARG A 92 -4.24 3.80 -12.20
CA ARG A 92 -3.19 4.70 -11.71
C ARG A 92 -2.59 5.38 -12.93
N THR A 93 -3.16 6.51 -13.34
CA THR A 93 -2.61 7.35 -14.39
C THR A 93 -1.53 8.26 -13.78
N GLU A 94 -0.59 8.76 -14.58
CA GLU A 94 0.47 9.69 -14.15
C GLU A 94 -0.06 10.99 -13.51
N GLN A 95 -1.34 11.29 -13.70
CA GLN A 95 -2.04 12.46 -13.12
C GLN A 95 -2.86 12.13 -11.85
N ASP A 96 -2.62 10.99 -11.18
CA ASP A 96 -3.30 10.64 -9.92
C ASP A 96 -2.64 11.35 -8.72
N PHE A 97 -2.98 12.62 -8.49
CA PHE A 97 -2.51 13.41 -7.34
C PHE A 97 -3.12 12.97 -5.99
N ASN A 98 -3.96 11.92 -5.98
CA ASN A 98 -4.71 11.54 -4.80
C ASN A 98 -3.88 10.75 -3.79
N ILE A 99 -3.32 11.46 -2.81
CA ILE A 99 -2.68 10.85 -1.63
C ILE A 99 -3.69 10.27 -0.60
N PHE A 100 -4.98 10.61 -0.74
CA PHE A 100 -6.04 10.31 0.24
C PHE A 100 -6.94 9.12 -0.10
N LYS A 101 -6.88 8.56 -1.32
CA LYS A 101 -6.47 7.15 -1.38
C LYS A 101 -7.14 6.10 -0.47
N HIS A 102 -8.47 5.94 -0.46
CA HIS A 102 -9.33 5.15 0.47
C HIS A 102 -9.07 5.33 1.98
N CYS A 103 -8.46 6.44 2.36
CA CYS A 103 -8.40 6.92 3.73
C CYS A 103 -9.39 8.07 3.96
N ILE A 104 -10.12 8.52 2.93
CA ILE A 104 -10.96 9.73 2.96
C ILE A 104 -12.46 9.47 2.86
N PHE A 105 -13.21 10.11 3.75
CA PHE A 105 -14.64 9.92 3.97
C PHE A 105 -15.35 11.26 4.20
N CYS A 106 -16.65 11.28 3.94
CA CYS A 106 -17.50 12.45 4.10
C CYS A 106 -17.77 12.68 5.59
N ALA A 107 -17.50 13.88 6.09
CA ALA A 107 -17.76 14.21 7.49
C ALA A 107 -19.26 14.32 7.85
N GLU A 108 -20.15 14.40 6.85
CA GLU A 108 -21.61 14.50 7.07
C GLU A 108 -22.27 13.12 7.19
N CYS A 109 -21.99 12.20 6.26
CA CYS A 109 -22.65 10.89 6.22
C CYS A 109 -21.71 9.70 6.52
N GLY A 110 -20.40 9.93 6.69
CA GLY A 110 -19.40 8.86 6.87
C GLY A 110 -19.10 8.05 5.60
N GLY A 111 -19.81 8.27 4.50
CA GLY A 111 -19.61 7.58 3.22
C GLY A 111 -18.26 7.91 2.57
N LYS A 112 -17.80 7.06 1.65
CA LYS A 112 -16.52 7.25 0.94
C LYS A 112 -16.53 8.50 0.06
N LEU A 113 -15.41 9.21 0.00
CA LEU A 113 -15.18 10.29 -0.96
C LEU A 113 -14.44 9.76 -2.20
N TYR A 114 -15.04 9.95 -3.38
CA TYR A 114 -14.45 9.60 -4.67
C TYR A 114 -13.62 10.77 -5.22
N TYR A 115 -12.42 10.48 -5.74
CA TYR A 115 -11.55 11.47 -6.38
C TYR A 115 -11.81 11.56 -7.89
N ASP A 116 -12.28 12.72 -8.34
CA ASP A 116 -12.50 13.04 -9.74
C ASP A 116 -11.33 13.85 -10.31
N HIS A 117 -10.35 13.13 -10.86
CA HIS A 117 -9.16 13.70 -11.50
C HIS A 117 -9.47 14.57 -12.73
N ARG A 118 -10.61 14.36 -13.39
CA ARG A 118 -11.02 15.16 -14.55
C ARG A 118 -11.46 16.56 -14.16
N GLY A 119 -11.95 16.68 -12.93
CA GLY A 119 -12.18 17.96 -12.28
C GLY A 119 -13.10 18.91 -13.04
N SER A 120 -12.99 20.20 -12.69
CA SER A 120 -13.47 21.31 -13.54
C SER A 120 -12.30 21.88 -14.33
N ARG A 121 -12.56 22.33 -15.56
CA ARG A 121 -11.56 23.01 -16.39
C ARG A 121 -11.82 24.50 -16.42
N TYR A 122 -10.81 25.31 -16.11
CA TYR A 122 -10.90 26.76 -16.23
C TYR A 122 -9.55 27.33 -16.64
N LYS A 123 -9.53 28.17 -17.69
CA LYS A 123 -8.31 28.79 -18.25
C LYS A 123 -7.17 27.78 -18.50
N GLY A 124 -7.51 26.62 -19.07
CA GLY A 124 -6.53 25.55 -19.38
C GLY A 124 -6.03 24.76 -18.16
N LYS A 125 -6.49 25.07 -16.95
CA LYS A 125 -6.14 24.34 -15.72
C LYS A 125 -7.22 23.34 -15.34
N ILE A 126 -6.81 22.20 -14.79
CA ILE A 126 -7.70 21.15 -14.26
C ILE A 126 -7.71 21.27 -12.73
N TYR A 127 -8.91 21.32 -12.15
CA TYR A 127 -9.10 21.37 -10.71
C TYR A 127 -9.77 20.09 -10.22
N PRO A 128 -9.04 19.15 -9.62
CA PRO A 128 -9.60 17.90 -9.12
C PRO A 128 -10.53 18.10 -7.93
N PHE A 129 -11.56 17.25 -7.83
CA PHE A 129 -12.55 17.32 -6.74
C PHE A 129 -12.72 15.97 -6.05
N PHE A 130 -13.01 16.00 -4.75
CA PHE A 130 -13.63 14.92 -4.02
C PHE A 130 -15.16 15.06 -4.05
N LYS A 131 -15.85 13.95 -4.30
CA LYS A 131 -17.31 13.87 -4.35
C LYS A 131 -17.79 12.77 -3.40
N CYS A 132 -18.81 13.04 -2.60
CA CYS A 132 -19.41 12.02 -1.76
C CYS A 132 -20.17 10.99 -2.60
N ASP A 133 -19.88 9.71 -2.38
CA ASP A 133 -20.52 8.63 -3.14
C ASP A 133 -22.02 8.58 -2.85
N ASN A 134 -22.41 8.70 -1.57
CA ASN A 134 -23.82 8.78 -1.17
C ASN A 134 -24.50 10.02 -1.76
N ALA A 135 -23.87 11.20 -1.75
CA ALA A 135 -24.49 12.40 -2.34
C ALA A 135 -24.64 12.30 -3.87
N ARG A 136 -23.77 11.55 -4.54
CA ARG A 136 -23.82 11.30 -5.98
C ARG A 136 -24.95 10.32 -6.36
N VAL A 137 -25.12 9.24 -5.58
CA VAL A 137 -26.03 8.14 -5.91
C VAL A 137 -27.40 8.32 -5.22
N GLN A 138 -27.41 8.79 -3.97
CA GLN A 138 -28.56 8.88 -3.08
C GLN A 138 -28.61 10.25 -2.39
N LYS A 139 -29.04 11.29 -3.11
CA LYS A 139 -29.12 12.67 -2.58
C LYS A 139 -29.96 12.82 -1.31
N HIS A 140 -30.89 11.90 -1.04
CA HIS A 140 -31.70 11.90 0.18
C HIS A 140 -30.91 11.46 1.42
N VAL A 141 -29.81 10.72 1.26
CA VAL A 141 -28.93 10.26 2.35
C VAL A 141 -27.87 11.31 2.69
N CYS A 142 -27.38 12.03 1.68
CA CYS A 142 -26.32 13.02 1.86
C CYS A 142 -26.43 14.12 0.81
N THR A 143 -26.32 15.37 1.25
CA THR A 143 -26.33 16.57 0.39
C THR A 143 -24.98 17.29 0.37
N ALA A 144 -23.90 16.58 0.72
CA ALA A 144 -22.56 17.16 0.80
C ALA A 144 -22.11 17.76 -0.54
N ASP A 145 -21.49 18.94 -0.46
CA ASP A 145 -20.92 19.61 -1.61
C ASP A 145 -19.62 18.94 -2.12
N ASN A 146 -19.33 19.14 -3.40
CA ASN A 146 -18.03 18.75 -3.99
C ASN A 146 -16.91 19.58 -3.35
N ILE A 147 -15.83 18.91 -2.97
CA ILE A 147 -14.69 19.50 -2.26
C ILE A 147 -13.51 19.57 -3.21
N ARG A 148 -12.90 20.75 -3.39
CA ARG A 148 -11.65 20.85 -4.18
C ARG A 148 -10.52 20.12 -3.49
N PHE A 149 -9.66 19.44 -4.25
CA PHE A 149 -8.51 18.71 -3.72
C PHE A 149 -7.60 19.61 -2.87
N GLU A 150 -7.37 20.85 -3.31
CA GLU A 150 -6.48 21.80 -2.64
C GLU A 150 -6.96 22.18 -1.24
N TYR A 151 -8.28 22.23 -0.99
CA TYR A 151 -8.81 22.48 0.35
C TYR A 151 -8.47 21.34 1.31
N VAL A 152 -8.48 20.10 0.81
CA VAL A 152 -8.15 18.92 1.62
C VAL A 152 -6.64 18.88 1.90
N LEU A 153 -5.82 19.09 0.87
CA LEU A 153 -4.36 19.12 1.02
C LEU A 153 -3.91 20.27 1.94
N GLY A 154 -4.46 21.47 1.75
CA GLY A 154 -4.17 22.63 2.61
C GLY A 154 -4.52 22.35 4.07
N SER A 155 -5.68 21.72 4.31
CA SER A 155 -6.10 21.37 5.68
C SER A 155 -5.19 20.34 6.34
N LEU A 156 -4.66 19.38 5.56
CA LEU A 156 -3.66 18.43 6.05
C LEU A 156 -2.38 19.16 6.50
N LEU A 157 -1.88 20.07 5.66
CA LEU A 157 -0.64 20.82 5.94
C LEU A 157 -0.80 21.75 7.14
N ASP A 158 -1.94 22.44 7.25
CA ASP A 158 -2.29 23.25 8.43
C ASP A 158 -2.35 22.39 9.70
N SER A 159 -2.90 21.18 9.60
CA SER A 159 -2.96 20.23 10.72
C SER A 159 -1.55 19.81 11.18
N ILE A 160 -0.67 19.48 10.24
CA ILE A 160 0.71 19.10 10.53
C ILE A 160 1.45 20.29 11.17
N LYS A 161 1.31 21.50 10.60
CA LYS A 161 1.88 22.73 11.15
C LYS A 161 1.42 22.99 12.59
N MET A 162 0.13 22.80 12.87
CA MET A 162 -0.44 22.96 14.21
C MET A 162 0.13 21.92 15.19
N ILE A 163 0.20 20.65 14.80
CA ILE A 163 0.76 19.57 15.63
C ILE A 163 2.24 19.85 15.95
N ASN A 164 3.02 20.30 14.97
CA ASN A 164 4.43 20.64 15.17
C ASN A 164 4.62 21.86 16.06
N ARG A 165 3.76 22.88 15.91
CA ARG A 165 3.76 24.05 16.79
C ARG A 165 3.52 23.64 18.24
N LEU A 166 2.50 22.81 18.48
CA LEU A 166 2.23 22.29 19.82
C LEU A 166 3.44 21.48 20.34
N ALA A 167 3.99 20.55 19.55
CA ALA A 167 5.14 19.74 19.95
C ALA A 167 6.40 20.57 20.30
N THR A 168 6.59 21.70 19.62
CA THR A 168 7.73 22.62 19.85
C THR A 168 7.51 23.58 21.02
N GLU A 169 6.29 24.07 21.23
CA GLU A 169 5.91 24.89 22.38
C GLU A 169 5.95 24.06 23.69
N PHE A 170 5.46 22.81 23.67
CA PHE A 170 5.55 21.90 24.82
C PHE A 170 6.99 21.52 25.21
N LYS A 171 7.96 21.60 24.28
CA LYS A 171 9.39 21.36 24.60
C LYS A 171 10.04 22.50 25.38
N ARG A 172 9.48 23.73 25.36
CA ARG A 172 10.09 24.89 26.03
C ARG A 172 9.67 25.06 27.49
N ASP A 173 8.49 24.57 27.89
CA ASP A 173 7.88 24.92 29.19
C ASP A 173 7.81 23.81 30.26
N PHE A 174 8.32 22.60 30.04
CA PHE A 174 8.07 21.50 31.00
C PHE A 174 9.31 20.73 31.49
N LYS A 175 9.81 21.12 32.67
CA LYS A 175 10.74 20.36 33.54
C LYS A 175 10.02 19.55 34.64
N GLY A 176 8.70 19.38 34.57
CA GLY A 176 7.98 18.57 35.55
C GLY A 176 6.59 18.14 35.08
N ILE A 177 6.33 16.82 35.12
CA ILE A 177 5.00 16.14 35.10
C ILE A 177 4.26 16.25 33.74
N SER A 178 3.80 15.20 33.04
CA SER A 178 3.77 13.75 33.24
C SER A 178 3.41 13.02 31.91
N THR A 179 3.97 11.82 31.74
CA THR A 179 3.44 10.61 31.07
C THR A 179 2.79 10.58 29.68
N GLN A 180 2.51 11.68 28.96
CA GLN A 180 1.95 11.57 27.59
C GLN A 180 3.01 11.74 26.49
N ALA A 181 4.03 12.59 26.70
CA ALA A 181 5.14 12.76 25.76
C ALA A 181 6.20 11.63 25.83
N ARG A 182 6.09 10.71 26.79
CA ARG A 182 7.04 9.59 27.01
C ARG A 182 6.76 8.35 26.15
N TYR A 183 5.60 8.28 25.48
CA TYR A 183 5.20 7.07 24.73
C TYR A 183 5.66 7.00 23.28
N ILE A 184 6.31 8.04 22.75
CA ILE A 184 6.64 8.10 21.31
C ILE A 184 8.15 7.93 21.02
N ASN A 185 9.05 8.05 21.99
CA ASN A 185 10.50 8.15 21.69
C ASN A 185 11.49 7.15 22.35
N PRO A 186 11.25 6.47 23.49
CA PRO A 186 12.31 5.63 24.08
C PRO A 186 12.33 4.18 23.57
N LYS A 187 11.20 3.63 23.09
CA LYS A 187 11.12 2.21 22.67
C LYS A 187 11.65 1.97 21.25
N ILE A 188 11.71 3.02 20.44
CA ILE A 188 12.27 3.02 19.09
C ILE A 188 13.81 3.03 19.16
N ASN A 189 14.40 3.86 20.04
CA ASN A 189 15.85 3.96 20.15
C ASN A 189 16.53 2.74 20.82
N SER A 190 15.80 1.93 21.60
CA SER A 190 16.34 0.67 22.16
C SER A 190 16.19 -0.53 21.22
N LEU A 191 15.46 -0.39 20.10
CA LEU A 191 15.32 -1.40 19.05
C LEU A 191 16.28 -1.17 17.87
N LEU A 192 16.86 0.03 17.77
CA LEU A 192 17.68 0.51 16.66
C LEU A 192 19.21 0.29 16.81
N LYS A 193 19.67 -0.48 17.81
CA LYS A 193 21.12 -0.68 18.05
C LYS A 193 21.51 -2.11 18.40
N ALA A 194 21.04 -3.09 17.62
CA ALA A 194 21.57 -4.45 17.71
C ALA A 194 21.83 -5.02 16.30
N ASP A 195 23.12 -5.13 15.96
CA ASP A 195 23.76 -6.01 14.98
C ASP A 195 23.16 -6.12 13.56
N ASP A 196 23.41 -5.11 12.73
CA ASP A 196 23.02 -5.08 11.31
C ASP A 196 23.59 -6.25 10.48
N GLU A 197 24.80 -6.75 10.78
CA GLU A 197 25.40 -7.86 10.02
C GLU A 197 24.82 -9.23 10.40
N ASN A 198 24.63 -9.49 11.70
CA ASN A 198 24.12 -10.77 12.16
C ASN A 198 22.62 -10.93 11.82
N ASN A 199 21.85 -9.84 11.89
CA ASN A 199 20.43 -9.83 11.52
C ASN A 199 20.21 -10.00 10.01
N ASN A 200 21.12 -9.52 9.15
CA ASN A 200 21.05 -9.75 7.71
C ASN A 200 21.29 -11.23 7.36
N LEU A 201 22.26 -11.88 8.00
CA LEU A 201 22.49 -13.32 7.83
C LEU A 201 21.29 -14.15 8.29
N ILE A 202 20.72 -13.82 9.45
CA ILE A 202 19.51 -14.46 9.97
C ILE A 202 18.32 -14.24 9.02
N LEU A 203 18.18 -13.03 8.45
CA LEU A 203 17.12 -12.72 7.50
C LEU A 203 17.25 -13.56 6.22
N GLU A 204 18.46 -13.66 5.65
CA GLU A 204 18.70 -14.49 4.47
C GLU A 204 18.41 -15.97 4.74
N GLU A 205 18.82 -16.49 5.90
CA GLU A 205 18.54 -17.88 6.27
C GLU A 205 17.03 -18.14 6.41
N LYS A 206 16.31 -17.24 7.10
CA LYS A 206 14.85 -17.34 7.25
C LYS A 206 14.12 -17.22 5.91
N GLN A 207 14.61 -16.40 4.99
CA GLN A 207 14.09 -16.32 3.63
C GLN A 207 14.30 -17.62 2.86
N LYS A 208 15.49 -18.22 2.94
CA LYS A 208 15.78 -19.55 2.33
C LYS A 208 14.87 -20.64 2.90
N GLN A 209 14.67 -20.66 4.21
CA GLN A 209 13.73 -21.59 4.87
C GLN A 209 12.29 -21.39 4.40
N LEU A 210 11.86 -20.13 4.24
CA LEU A 210 10.52 -19.83 3.74
C LEU A 210 10.32 -20.28 2.28
N ILE A 211 11.33 -20.08 1.43
CA ILE A 211 11.31 -20.50 0.02
C ILE A 211 11.13 -22.01 -0.09
N SER A 212 11.91 -22.80 0.66
CA SER A 212 11.83 -24.27 0.61
C SER A 212 10.49 -24.79 1.13
N ARG A 213 9.94 -24.19 2.20
CA ARG A 213 8.61 -24.54 2.73
C ARG A 213 7.50 -24.22 1.73
N ARG A 214 7.57 -23.08 1.02
CA ARG A 214 6.60 -22.73 -0.04
C ARG A 214 6.64 -23.72 -1.19
N THR A 215 7.82 -24.12 -1.66
CA THR A 215 7.91 -25.13 -2.72
C THR A 215 7.36 -26.48 -2.26
N LYS A 216 7.65 -26.89 -1.02
CA LYS A 216 7.09 -28.11 -0.44
C LYS A 216 5.56 -28.07 -0.42
N LEU A 217 4.97 -26.97 0.04
CA LEU A 217 3.51 -26.79 0.05
C LEU A 217 2.92 -26.86 -1.37
N ASP A 218 3.57 -26.24 -2.37
CA ASP A 218 3.09 -26.29 -3.75
C ASP A 218 3.18 -27.69 -4.36
N ASN A 219 4.22 -28.46 -4.03
CA ASN A 219 4.32 -29.86 -4.45
C ASN A 219 3.22 -30.71 -3.80
N MET A 220 2.96 -30.52 -2.50
CA MET A 220 1.87 -31.22 -1.79
C MET A 220 0.49 -30.85 -2.36
N ASN A 221 0.25 -29.57 -2.66
CA ASN A 221 -0.99 -29.12 -3.30
C ASN A 221 -1.16 -29.71 -4.70
N THR A 222 -0.07 -29.85 -5.46
CA THR A 222 -0.11 -30.48 -6.78
C THR A 222 -0.47 -31.97 -6.67
N GLN A 223 0.06 -32.66 -5.65
CA GLN A 223 -0.30 -34.05 -5.32
C GLN A 223 -1.75 -34.19 -4.85
N MET A 224 -2.32 -33.21 -4.13
CA MET A 224 -3.75 -33.23 -3.77
C MET A 224 -4.65 -33.18 -5.01
N VAL A 225 -4.31 -32.28 -5.95
CA VAL A 225 -5.07 -32.12 -7.21
C VAL A 225 -4.97 -33.39 -8.05
N GLU A 226 -3.80 -34.05 -8.04
CA GLU A 226 -3.59 -35.33 -8.72
C GLU A 226 -4.42 -36.47 -8.13
N ALA A 227 -4.64 -36.48 -6.82
CA ALA A 227 -5.38 -37.53 -6.12
C ALA A 227 -6.91 -37.30 -6.11
N ASP A 228 -7.45 -36.39 -6.93
CA ASP A 228 -8.87 -35.99 -6.93
C ASP A 228 -9.40 -35.67 -5.52
N TYR A 229 -8.59 -34.99 -4.70
CA TYR A 229 -8.89 -34.68 -3.29
C TYR A 229 -9.08 -35.90 -2.37
N ASN A 230 -8.84 -37.11 -2.86
CA ASN A 230 -8.93 -38.34 -2.09
C ASN A 230 -7.59 -38.66 -1.41
N VAL A 231 -7.11 -37.72 -0.59
CA VAL A 231 -5.85 -37.84 0.15
C VAL A 231 -6.10 -38.26 1.60
N PRO A 232 -5.24 -39.11 2.20
CA PRO A 232 -5.37 -39.49 3.61
C PRO A 232 -5.38 -38.27 4.53
N THR A 233 -6.14 -38.34 5.64
CA THR A 233 -6.25 -37.24 6.62
C THR A 233 -4.88 -36.78 7.15
N LYS A 234 -3.90 -37.69 7.25
CA LYS A 234 -2.51 -37.36 7.61
C LYS A 234 -1.87 -36.36 6.64
N PHE A 235 -2.16 -36.46 5.36
CA PHE A 235 -1.65 -35.54 4.33
C PHE A 235 -2.23 -34.14 4.49
N ILE A 236 -3.54 -34.04 4.77
CA ILE A 236 -4.21 -32.77 5.06
C ILE A 236 -3.64 -32.14 6.34
N GLN A 237 -3.38 -32.94 7.37
CA GLN A 237 -2.73 -32.47 8.60
C GLN A 237 -1.31 -31.96 8.35
N GLU A 238 -0.54 -32.63 7.50
CA GLU A 238 0.79 -32.16 7.11
C GLU A 238 0.73 -30.83 6.36
N ILE A 239 -0.21 -30.65 5.42
CA ILE A 239 -0.43 -29.39 4.72
C ILE A 239 -0.78 -28.27 5.70
N SER A 240 -1.70 -28.51 6.62
CA SER A 240 -2.06 -27.53 7.65
C SER A 240 -0.86 -27.17 8.54
N LYS A 241 0.03 -28.13 8.82
CA LYS A 241 1.26 -27.89 9.59
C LYS A 241 2.23 -27.02 8.80
N THR A 242 2.49 -27.31 7.52
CA THR A 242 3.37 -26.49 6.67
C THR A 242 2.81 -25.09 6.43
N GLU A 243 1.49 -24.94 6.31
CA GLU A 243 0.85 -23.62 6.22
C GLU A 243 1.10 -22.78 7.48
N LYS A 244 0.91 -23.37 8.67
CA LYS A 244 1.20 -22.70 9.95
C LYS A 244 2.66 -22.31 10.10
N GLU A 245 3.59 -23.18 9.68
CA GLU A 245 5.03 -22.89 9.68
C GLU A 245 5.37 -21.73 8.74
N ILE A 246 4.75 -21.67 7.55
CA ILE A 246 4.92 -20.54 6.61
C ILE A 246 4.37 -19.26 7.23
N GLU A 247 3.22 -19.30 7.90
CA GLU A 247 2.66 -18.13 8.58
C GLU A 247 3.56 -17.62 9.70
N ALA A 248 4.13 -18.52 10.51
CA ALA A 248 5.09 -18.19 11.56
C ALA A 248 6.36 -17.54 10.98
N LEU A 249 6.96 -18.14 9.94
CA LEU A 249 8.14 -17.59 9.27
C LEU A 249 7.86 -16.22 8.64
N ASN A 250 6.68 -16.02 8.03
CA ASN A 250 6.28 -14.73 7.50
C ASN A 250 6.17 -13.67 8.62
N LYS A 251 5.65 -14.03 9.80
CA LYS A 251 5.57 -13.13 10.96
C LYS A 251 6.96 -12.76 11.47
N GLU A 252 7.87 -13.74 11.60
CA GLU A 252 9.26 -13.50 12.00
C GLU A 252 9.98 -12.57 11.02
N ILE A 253 9.86 -12.84 9.71
CA ILE A 253 10.45 -11.99 8.66
C ILE A 253 9.84 -10.59 8.67
N LEU A 254 8.53 -10.45 8.94
CA LEU A 254 7.87 -9.16 9.04
C LEU A 254 8.37 -8.36 10.26
N LEU A 255 8.58 -9.01 11.41
CA LEU A 255 9.14 -8.39 12.61
C LEU A 255 10.57 -7.89 12.34
N ILE A 256 11.40 -8.73 11.71
CA ILE A 256 12.76 -8.37 11.32
C ILE A 256 12.73 -7.24 10.28
N HIS A 257 11.87 -7.31 9.25
CA HIS A 257 11.69 -6.23 8.28
C HIS A 257 11.17 -4.95 8.93
N SER A 258 10.34 -5.02 9.97
CA SER A 258 9.86 -3.84 10.69
C SER A 258 10.96 -3.19 11.52
N ALA A 259 11.92 -3.98 12.01
CA ALA A 259 13.14 -3.47 12.64
C ALA A 259 14.09 -2.83 11.60
N PHE A 260 14.16 -3.38 10.38
CA PHE A 260 14.90 -2.77 9.25
C PHE A 260 14.16 -1.62 8.55
N ALA A 261 12.82 -1.52 8.69
CA ALA A 261 11.99 -0.51 8.02
C ALA A 261 12.17 0.89 8.61
N ASP A 262 13.04 1.05 9.61
CA ASP A 262 13.49 2.34 10.11
C ASP A 262 14.47 3.06 9.17
N GLU A 263 14.85 2.47 8.01
CA GLU A 263 15.36 3.25 6.87
C GLU A 263 14.26 4.09 6.15
N GLY A 264 13.02 4.03 6.65
CA GLY A 264 11.87 4.68 6.07
C GLY A 264 10.99 5.42 7.07
N THR A 265 11.53 5.87 8.22
CA THR A 265 10.84 6.89 9.03
C THR A 265 10.72 8.16 8.19
N ILE A 266 9.62 8.30 7.45
CA ILE A 266 9.23 9.61 6.93
C ILE A 266 8.95 10.41 8.20
N ASP A 267 9.88 11.29 8.54
CA ASP A 267 9.65 12.27 9.58
C ASP A 267 8.61 13.27 9.05
N VAL A 268 7.33 12.94 9.23
CA VAL A 268 6.18 13.82 8.87
C VAL A 268 6.11 15.03 9.82
N GLN A 269 7.18 15.33 10.55
CA GLN A 269 7.31 16.50 11.41
C GLN A 269 7.57 17.79 10.64
N ASP A 270 7.83 17.78 9.33
CA ASP A 270 7.94 19.02 8.56
C ASP A 270 6.96 19.07 7.37
N THR A 271 6.24 20.18 7.30
CA THR A 271 5.38 20.55 6.16
C THR A 271 6.15 20.53 4.84
N LYS A 272 7.44 20.88 4.85
CA LYS A 272 8.31 20.85 3.65
C LYS A 272 8.52 19.43 3.12
N THR A 273 8.78 18.47 4.00
CA THR A 273 8.98 17.06 3.63
C THR A 273 7.74 16.45 2.98
N VAL A 274 6.54 16.78 3.47
CA VAL A 274 5.28 16.34 2.85
C VAL A 274 5.10 16.93 1.45
N MET A 275 5.53 18.18 1.25
CA MET A 275 5.47 18.82 -0.06
C MET A 275 6.45 18.19 -1.05
N ASP A 276 7.70 17.96 -0.65
CA ASP A 276 8.70 17.34 -1.50
C ASP A 276 8.27 15.93 -1.94
N LEU A 277 7.69 15.17 -1.01
CA LEU A 277 7.09 13.88 -1.32
C LEU A 277 5.87 14.01 -2.24
N PHE A 278 5.03 15.03 -2.06
CA PHE A 278 3.86 15.25 -2.90
C PHE A 278 4.22 15.64 -4.34
N MET A 279 5.37 16.26 -4.59
CA MET A 279 5.79 16.62 -5.95
C MET A 279 6.13 15.40 -6.81
N THR A 280 6.53 14.28 -6.21
CA THR A 280 6.92 13.07 -6.94
C THR A 280 5.82 12.00 -6.90
N ASP A 281 5.63 11.27 -8.01
CA ASP A 281 4.67 10.16 -8.05
C ASP A 281 5.01 9.05 -7.03
N GLU A 282 6.32 8.79 -6.83
CA GLU A 282 6.80 7.84 -5.83
C GLU A 282 6.51 8.32 -4.41
N GLY A 283 6.71 9.62 -4.12
CA GLY A 283 6.42 10.19 -2.82
C GLY A 283 4.92 10.24 -2.50
N ARG A 284 4.05 10.56 -3.46
CA ARG A 284 2.58 10.46 -3.29
C ARG A 284 2.15 9.04 -2.92
N ALA A 285 2.73 8.03 -3.57
CA ALA A 285 2.45 6.64 -3.26
C ALA A 285 2.93 6.25 -1.86
N LYS A 286 4.12 6.74 -1.44
CA LYS A 286 4.65 6.55 -0.08
C LYS A 286 3.75 7.20 0.98
N LEU A 287 3.29 8.44 0.76
CA LEU A 287 2.35 9.12 1.66
C LEU A 287 1.03 8.35 1.78
N ASN A 288 0.47 7.90 0.66
CA ASN A 288 -0.74 7.10 0.70
C ASN A 288 -0.55 5.75 1.42
N TYR A 289 0.60 5.12 1.24
CA TYR A 289 0.95 3.90 1.96
C TYR A 289 1.06 4.16 3.46
N PHE A 290 1.73 5.25 3.85
CA PHE A 290 1.88 5.67 5.24
C PHE A 290 0.52 5.87 5.93
N PHE A 291 -0.42 6.57 5.30
CA PHE A 291 -1.76 6.76 5.87
C PHE A 291 -2.52 5.45 6.07
N LYS A 292 -2.33 4.47 5.18
CA LYS A 292 -3.00 3.17 5.29
C LYS A 292 -2.39 2.29 6.36
N THR A 293 -1.06 2.19 6.41
CA THR A 293 -0.36 1.32 7.35
C THR A 293 -0.56 1.78 8.78
N ASN A 294 -0.76 3.08 8.99
CA ASN A 294 -1.05 3.67 10.29
C ASN A 294 -2.56 3.77 10.60
N ASP A 295 -3.43 3.23 9.74
CA ASP A 295 -4.89 3.28 9.88
C ASP A 295 -5.44 4.71 10.08
N ILE A 296 -4.83 5.68 9.39
CA ILE A 296 -5.24 7.09 9.43
C ILE A 296 -6.43 7.30 8.50
N ILE A 297 -7.47 7.93 9.05
CA ILE A 297 -8.71 8.26 8.38
C ILE A 297 -8.93 9.78 8.37
N PHE A 298 -9.41 10.28 7.24
CA PHE A 298 -9.73 11.68 7.01
C PHE A 298 -11.23 11.84 6.81
N LEU A 299 -11.88 12.60 7.68
CA LEU A 299 -13.28 13.00 7.56
C LEU A 299 -13.34 14.46 7.10
N VAL A 300 -13.91 14.69 5.91
CA VAL A 300 -13.90 16.01 5.28
C VAL A 300 -15.30 16.40 4.81
N SER A 301 -15.67 17.67 5.06
CA SER A 301 -16.82 18.32 4.44
C SER A 301 -16.47 19.77 4.09
N HIS A 302 -17.06 20.29 3.03
CA HIS A 302 -16.88 21.68 2.63
C HIS A 302 -18.25 22.32 2.43
N ARG A 303 -18.46 23.51 2.98
CA ARG A 303 -19.70 24.27 2.79
C ARG A 303 -19.43 25.40 1.81
N LYS A 304 -20.05 25.39 0.62
CA LYS A 304 -19.84 26.44 -0.38
C LYS A 304 -20.30 27.83 0.10
N ALA A 305 -21.37 27.87 0.89
CA ALA A 305 -21.95 29.13 1.40
C ALA A 305 -20.97 29.89 2.33
N THR A 306 -20.38 29.19 3.31
CA THR A 306 -19.46 29.80 4.28
C THR A 306 -17.99 29.74 3.82
N ARG A 307 -17.69 28.91 2.81
CA ARG A 307 -16.35 28.58 2.31
C ARG A 307 -15.45 27.93 3.37
N GLU A 308 -16.06 27.26 4.32
CA GLU A 308 -15.36 26.56 5.39
C GLU A 308 -15.20 25.09 5.04
N THR A 309 -13.99 24.60 5.23
CA THR A 309 -13.66 23.18 5.13
C THR A 309 -13.47 22.64 6.53
N ARG A 310 -14.31 21.67 6.89
CA ARG A 310 -14.11 20.85 8.09
C ARG A 310 -13.21 19.69 7.71
N PHE A 311 -12.12 19.53 8.42
CA PHE A 311 -11.16 18.46 8.22
C PHE A 311 -10.84 17.82 9.57
N SER A 312 -11.04 16.51 9.67
CA SER A 312 -10.67 15.75 10.87
C SER A 312 -9.79 14.56 10.47
N MET A 313 -8.68 14.40 11.19
CA MET A 313 -7.77 13.27 11.06
C MET A 313 -7.89 12.40 12.30
N ARG A 314 -8.13 11.11 12.12
CA ARG A 314 -8.32 10.12 13.20
C ARG A 314 -7.51 8.87 12.93
N ARG A 315 -7.18 8.13 13.99
CA ARG A 315 -6.62 6.78 13.88
C ARG A 315 -7.72 5.77 14.17
N LYS A 316 -7.90 4.81 13.27
CA LYS A 316 -8.89 3.74 13.44
C LYS A 316 -8.32 2.67 14.36
N ASP A 317 -8.50 2.82 15.67
CA ASP A 317 -8.21 1.77 16.64
C ASP A 317 -9.52 1.08 17.09
N GLU A 318 -9.47 -0.23 17.37
CA GLU A 318 -10.66 -1.03 17.71
C GLU A 318 -11.21 -0.71 19.11
N LEU A 319 -10.40 -0.11 19.99
CA LEU A 319 -10.80 0.24 21.36
C LEU A 319 -11.04 1.74 21.59
N ILE A 320 -10.35 2.65 20.89
CA ILE A 320 -10.41 4.10 21.12
C ILE A 320 -10.30 4.85 19.77
N ASP A 321 -11.33 5.60 19.38
CA ASP A 321 -11.26 6.51 18.21
C ASP A 321 -10.41 7.74 18.56
N GLU A 322 -9.09 7.60 18.49
CA GLU A 322 -8.15 8.68 18.77
C GLU A 322 -8.26 9.77 17.69
N LYS A 323 -8.83 10.92 18.10
CA LYS A 323 -8.86 12.13 17.26
C LYS A 323 -7.51 12.80 17.28
N ILE A 324 -6.80 12.77 16.15
CA ILE A 324 -5.48 13.40 16.01
C ILE A 324 -5.64 14.91 15.79
N CYS A 325 -6.55 15.31 14.89
CA CYS A 325 -6.89 16.72 14.69
C CYS A 325 -8.34 16.91 14.24
N ASN A 326 -8.87 18.11 14.48
CA ASN A 326 -10.15 18.56 13.95
C ASN A 326 -10.09 20.07 13.71
N ASN A 327 -9.97 20.45 12.44
CA ASN A 327 -9.76 21.82 12.02
C ASN A 327 -10.92 22.32 11.17
N PHE A 328 -11.29 23.59 11.38
CA PHE A 328 -12.22 24.32 10.55
C PHE A 328 -11.47 25.47 9.90
N ILE A 329 -11.27 25.39 8.59
CA ILE A 329 -10.39 26.32 7.87
C ILE A 329 -11.16 26.99 6.76
N LYS A 330 -11.04 28.32 6.71
CA LYS A 330 -11.57 29.15 5.64
C LYS A 330 -10.44 29.53 4.70
N PHE A 331 -10.49 29.01 3.48
CA PHE A 331 -9.45 29.25 2.48
C PHE A 331 -9.76 30.47 1.60
N PRO A 332 -8.73 31.14 1.05
CA PRO A 332 -8.92 32.23 0.07
C PRO A 332 -9.50 31.72 -1.26
N LEU A 333 -10.05 32.65 -2.06
CA LEU A 333 -10.67 32.36 -3.36
C LEU A 333 -9.66 31.98 -4.46
N LYS A 334 -8.43 32.51 -4.35
CA LYS A 334 -7.30 32.23 -5.23
C LYS A 334 -6.09 31.86 -4.37
N GLU A 335 -5.20 31.06 -4.92
CA GLU A 335 -3.95 30.62 -4.28
C GLU A 335 -4.18 29.93 -2.93
N ILE A 336 -5.06 28.93 -2.92
CA ILE A 336 -5.44 28.15 -1.72
C ILE A 336 -4.20 27.60 -1.00
N LEU A 337 -3.16 27.20 -1.75
CA LEU A 337 -1.90 26.66 -1.24
C LEU A 337 -0.74 27.67 -1.29
N GLY A 338 -1.03 28.96 -1.55
CA GLY A 338 -0.03 30.00 -1.72
C GLY A 338 0.85 30.20 -0.48
N SER A 339 0.27 30.06 0.72
CA SER A 339 1.01 30.09 2.00
C SER A 339 2.06 28.97 2.13
N TYR A 340 1.97 27.95 1.29
CA TYR A 340 2.83 26.78 1.28
C TYR A 340 3.73 26.70 0.03
N GLY A 341 3.79 27.77 -0.78
CA GLY A 341 4.66 27.84 -1.96
C GLY A 341 4.18 27.07 -3.19
N LEU A 342 3.01 26.42 -3.14
CA LEU A 342 2.41 25.78 -4.31
C LEU A 342 1.53 26.79 -5.05
N ARG A 343 1.92 27.16 -6.28
CA ARG A 343 1.03 27.86 -7.22
C ARG A 343 -0.11 26.90 -7.60
N GLU A 344 -1.28 27.42 -8.00
CA GLU A 344 -2.51 26.67 -8.36
C GLU A 344 -2.37 25.69 -9.55
N THR A 345 -1.17 25.24 -9.89
CA THR A 345 -0.86 24.41 -11.04
C THR A 345 -0.31 23.08 -10.55
N LEU A 346 -1.20 22.10 -10.41
CA LEU A 346 -0.84 20.70 -10.65
C LEU A 346 -0.81 20.55 -12.17
N ASN A 347 0.35 20.80 -12.79
CA ASN A 347 0.56 20.49 -14.20
C ASN A 347 0.81 19.00 -14.39
#